data_AF-A0A966W6C4-F1
#
_entry.id   AF-A0A966W6C4-F1
#
_cell.length_a   1.000
_cell.length_b   1.000
_cell.length_c   1.000
_cell.angle_alpha   90.00
_cell.angle_beta   90.00
_cell.angle_gamma   90.00
#
_symmetry.space_group_name_H-M   'P 1'
#
loop_
_entity.id
_entity.type
_entity.pdbx_description
1 polymer ?
#
loop_
_entity_poly.entity_id
_entity_poly.type
_entity_poly.pdbx_seq_one_letter_code
_entity_poly.pdbx_strand_id
1 'polypeptide(L)'
;MLELHVGLRHDEDWPNGRSGPRPTTVRLAGGHRAPMHLGRLLYPDASAPDMAYAFVTTIGGGLLDGDTLSTSIVAARGSRLHVTTTGATRIYGMDHGIAIQSTSIRADEDAYVEVVPDMVIPFRGSAFQND
;
A
#
# COMPACT_ATOMS: atom_id res chain seq x y z
N MET A 1 10.59 5.63 1.58
CA MET A 1 9.37 6.41 1.21
C MET A 1 8.68 5.73 0.04
N LEU A 2 7.36 5.57 0.14
CA LEU A 2 6.46 5.01 -0.86
C LEU A 2 5.37 6.05 -1.16
N GLU A 3 5.18 6.38 -2.42
CA GLU A 3 4.10 7.25 -2.89
C GLU A 3 3.19 6.49 -3.84
N LEU A 4 1.90 6.48 -3.52
CA LEU A 4 0.85 5.74 -4.22
C LEU A 4 -0.26 6.70 -4.60
N HIS A 5 -0.26 7.18 -5.84
CA HIS A 5 -1.39 7.91 -6.40
C HIS A 5 -2.21 6.97 -7.26
N VAL A 6 -3.49 6.87 -6.95
CA VAL A 6 -4.48 6.00 -7.56
C VAL A 6 -5.50 6.89 -8.26
N GLY A 7 -5.45 6.86 -9.59
CA GLY A 7 -6.39 7.58 -10.46
C GLY A 7 -7.23 6.62 -11.28
N LEU A 8 -8.44 7.03 -11.61
CA LEU A 8 -9.26 6.31 -12.58
C LEU A 8 -8.75 6.57 -14.01
N ARG A 9 -8.62 5.51 -14.82
CA ARG A 9 -8.42 5.61 -16.27
C ARG A 9 -9.62 4.97 -16.96
N HIS A 10 -10.26 5.74 -17.85
CA HIS A 10 -11.14 5.17 -18.86
C HIS A 10 -10.25 4.59 -19.96
N ASP A 11 -9.95 3.29 -19.89
CA ASP A 11 -9.27 2.58 -20.98
C ASP A 11 -10.31 2.08 -21.99
N GLU A 12 -10.22 2.57 -23.22
CA GLU A 12 -10.92 1.98 -24.37
C GLU A 12 -10.23 0.68 -24.86
N ASP A 13 -8.97 0.46 -24.48
CA ASP A 13 -8.11 -0.64 -24.96
C ASP A 13 -7.71 -1.64 -23.84
N TRP A 14 -8.68 -2.36 -23.27
CA TRP A 14 -8.40 -3.47 -22.35
C TRP A 14 -7.87 -4.71 -23.10
N PRO A 15 -6.72 -5.33 -22.73
CA PRO A 15 -6.03 -6.28 -23.62
C PRO A 15 -6.68 -7.66 -23.83
N ASN A 16 -7.88 -7.94 -23.32
CA ASN A 16 -8.38 -9.33 -23.26
C ASN A 16 -9.87 -9.56 -23.53
N GLY A 17 -10.58 -8.63 -24.19
CA GLY A 17 -11.90 -8.91 -24.79
C GLY A 17 -13.00 -9.48 -23.88
N ARG A 18 -12.88 -9.37 -22.54
CA ARG A 18 -13.88 -9.88 -21.60
C ARG A 18 -15.05 -8.91 -21.50
N SER A 19 -16.25 -9.36 -21.88
CA SER A 19 -17.50 -8.64 -21.68
C SER A 19 -17.97 -8.76 -20.23
N GLY A 20 -17.82 -7.67 -19.48
CA GLY A 20 -18.30 -7.50 -18.10
C GLY A 20 -18.23 -6.02 -17.71
N PRO A 21 -18.84 -5.58 -16.59
CA PRO A 21 -18.69 -4.21 -16.11
C PRO A 21 -17.20 -3.85 -16.06
N ARG A 22 -16.83 -2.79 -16.78
CA ARG A 22 -15.42 -2.44 -17.03
C ARG A 22 -14.81 -2.03 -15.69
N PRO A 23 -13.76 -2.70 -15.17
CA PRO A 23 -13.04 -2.15 -14.04
C PRO A 23 -12.43 -0.84 -14.51
N THR A 24 -12.76 0.25 -13.82
CA THR A 24 -12.07 1.50 -14.08
C THR A 24 -10.59 1.27 -13.75
N THR A 25 -9.74 1.23 -14.77
CA THR A 25 -8.33 0.86 -14.59
C THR A 25 -7.68 1.88 -13.66
N VAL A 26 -7.19 1.42 -12.51
CA VAL A 26 -6.41 2.27 -11.62
C VAL A 26 -5.04 2.52 -12.22
N ARG A 27 -4.69 3.78 -12.42
CA ARG A 27 -3.32 4.20 -12.71
C ARG A 27 -2.58 4.43 -11.40
N LEU A 28 -1.47 3.71 -11.25
CA LEU A 28 -0.42 4.04 -10.29
C LEU A 28 0.41 5.20 -10.85
N ALA A 29 0.44 6.33 -10.15
CA ALA A 29 1.47 7.35 -10.31
C ALA A 29 2.24 7.46 -9.00
N GLY A 30 3.56 7.33 -9.04
CA GLY A 30 4.39 7.30 -7.84
C GLY A 30 5.46 6.23 -7.93
N GLY A 31 6.18 6.04 -6.83
CA GLY A 31 7.31 5.14 -6.76
C GLY A 31 7.62 4.73 -5.34
N HIS A 32 8.55 3.80 -5.22
CA HIS A 32 9.05 3.33 -3.94
C HIS A 32 10.57 3.43 -3.92
N ARG A 33 11.11 3.48 -2.70
CA ARG A 33 12.53 3.32 -2.44
C ARG A 33 12.70 2.19 -1.44
N ALA A 34 13.82 1.46 -1.58
CA ALA A 34 14.25 0.51 -0.58
C ALA A 34 14.16 1.16 0.83
N PRO A 35 13.72 0.41 1.84
CA PRO A 35 13.40 -1.02 1.77
C PRO A 35 12.01 -1.35 1.21
N MET A 36 11.13 -0.39 0.94
CA MET A 36 9.78 -0.70 0.46
C MET A 36 9.74 -1.01 -1.03
N HIS A 37 8.90 -1.97 -1.40
CA HIS A 37 8.60 -2.37 -2.77
C HIS A 37 7.10 -2.43 -2.98
N LEU A 38 6.65 -1.91 -4.12
CA LEU A 38 5.28 -2.03 -4.58
C LEU A 38 5.29 -2.70 -5.95
N GLY A 39 4.61 -3.84 -6.04
CA GLY A 39 4.42 -4.58 -7.30
C GLY A 39 3.30 -4.01 -8.17
N ARG A 40 2.92 -4.76 -9.20
CA ARG A 40 1.75 -4.43 -10.03
C ARG A 40 0.46 -4.53 -9.19
N LEU A 41 -0.47 -3.61 -9.41
CA LEU A 41 -1.81 -3.69 -8.84
C LEU A 41 -2.55 -4.94 -9.33
N LEU A 42 -3.27 -5.58 -8.42
CA LEU A 42 -4.06 -6.78 -8.70
C LEU A 42 -5.55 -6.51 -8.52
N TYR A 43 -6.40 -7.32 -9.15
CA TYR A 43 -7.86 -7.25 -9.01
C TYR A 43 -8.39 -8.67 -8.70
N PRO A 44 -8.09 -9.21 -7.51
CA PRO A 44 -8.38 -10.59 -7.17
C PRO A 44 -9.85 -10.82 -6.77
N ASP A 45 -10.55 -9.79 -6.27
CA ASP A 45 -11.90 -9.93 -5.76
C ASP A 45 -12.95 -9.76 -6.88
N ALA A 46 -13.60 -10.87 -7.23
CA ALA A 46 -14.67 -10.88 -8.23
C ALA A 46 -15.94 -10.13 -7.77
N SER A 47 -16.14 -9.95 -6.46
CA SER A 47 -17.26 -9.19 -5.90
C SER A 47 -17.01 -7.67 -5.89
N ALA A 48 -15.74 -7.26 -6.00
CA ALA A 48 -15.30 -5.87 -6.11
C ALA A 48 -14.33 -5.70 -7.30
N PRO A 49 -14.79 -5.91 -8.55
CA PRO A 49 -13.93 -5.93 -9.72
C PRO A 49 -13.24 -4.59 -10.02
N ASP A 50 -13.78 -3.49 -9.49
CA ASP A 50 -13.26 -2.13 -9.61
C ASP A 50 -12.27 -1.75 -8.48
N MET A 51 -12.00 -2.66 -7.53
CA MET A 51 -11.06 -2.44 -6.43
C MET A 51 -9.66 -2.95 -6.80
N ALA A 52 -8.69 -2.03 -6.85
CA ALA A 52 -7.28 -2.38 -7.02
C ALA A 52 -6.65 -2.78 -5.68
N TYR A 53 -5.82 -3.82 -5.70
CA TYR A 53 -5.07 -4.31 -4.55
C TYR A 53 -3.58 -3.99 -4.72
N ALA A 54 -3.05 -3.19 -3.80
CA ALA A 54 -1.64 -2.85 -3.68
C ALA A 54 -1.01 -3.67 -2.55
N PHE A 55 -0.07 -4.54 -2.92
CA PHE A 55 0.72 -5.34 -1.98
C PHE A 55 2.08 -4.68 -1.78
N VAL A 56 2.30 -4.14 -0.57
CA VAL A 56 3.52 -3.46 -0.18
C VAL A 56 4.43 -4.42 0.57
N THR A 57 5.68 -4.53 0.15
CA THR A 57 6.67 -5.41 0.79
C THR A 57 7.82 -4.59 1.35
N THR A 58 8.18 -4.83 2.60
CA THR A 58 9.45 -4.32 3.16
C THR A 58 10.55 -5.35 2.95
N ILE A 59 11.53 -5.01 2.12
CA ILE A 59 12.74 -5.78 1.86
C ILE A 59 13.65 -5.63 3.07
N GLY A 60 13.83 -6.69 3.87
CA GLY A 60 14.72 -6.62 5.05
C GLY A 60 14.28 -7.42 6.28
N GLY A 61 13.19 -8.18 6.24
CA GLY A 61 12.77 -9.08 7.33
C GLY A 61 12.14 -8.40 8.56
N GLY A 62 12.38 -7.10 8.75
CA GLY A 62 11.79 -6.25 9.79
C GLY A 62 12.42 -4.85 9.83
N LEU A 63 12.02 -4.06 10.83
CA LEU A 63 12.53 -2.72 11.13
C LEU A 63 13.64 -2.79 12.19
N LEU A 64 14.72 -2.07 11.94
CA LEU A 64 15.88 -1.93 12.81
C LEU A 64 15.91 -0.55 13.48
N ASP A 65 16.88 -0.35 14.37
CA ASP A 65 17.09 0.93 15.06
C ASP A 65 17.26 2.09 14.06
N GLY A 66 16.40 3.10 14.18
CA GLY A 66 16.39 4.29 13.33
C GLY A 66 15.66 4.15 11.98
N ASP A 67 15.09 2.99 11.66
CA ASP A 67 14.35 2.82 10.41
C ASP A 67 13.12 3.73 10.34
N THR A 68 12.91 4.36 9.18
CA THR A 68 11.71 5.18 8.91
C THR A 68 11.04 4.77 7.61
N LEU A 69 9.81 4.29 7.71
CA LEU A 69 8.93 4.00 6.58
C LEU A 69 7.83 5.05 6.48
N SER A 70 7.63 5.62 5.30
CA SER A 70 6.58 6.60 5.05
C SER A 70 5.82 6.24 3.79
N THR A 71 4.51 6.05 3.95
CA THR A 71 3.58 5.67 2.90
C THR A 71 2.57 6.81 2.70
N SER A 72 2.51 7.34 1.48
CA SER A 72 1.54 8.36 1.09
C SER A 72 0.58 7.79 0.06
N ILE A 73 -0.72 7.80 0.37
CA ILE A 73 -1.78 7.24 -0.47
C ILE A 73 -2.71 8.37 -0.89
N VAL A 74 -2.87 8.52 -2.20
CA VAL A 74 -3.77 9.52 -2.80
C VAL A 74 -4.74 8.82 -3.72
N ALA A 75 -5.99 8.69 -3.31
CA ALA A 75 -7.07 8.11 -4.10
C ALA A 75 -7.92 9.23 -4.73
N ALA A 76 -7.92 9.26 -6.06
CA ALA A 76 -8.74 10.20 -6.83
C ALA A 76 -10.23 9.84 -6.78
N ARG A 77 -11.07 10.77 -7.23
CA ARG A 77 -12.53 10.64 -7.23
C ARG A 77 -12.99 9.29 -7.78
N GLY A 78 -13.86 8.60 -7.04
CA GLY A 78 -14.45 7.32 -7.44
C GLY A 78 -13.49 6.12 -7.49
N SER A 79 -12.22 6.29 -7.10
CA SER A 79 -11.26 5.18 -7.11
C SER A 79 -11.41 4.29 -5.89
N ARG A 80 -11.18 2.98 -6.06
CA ARG A 80 -11.26 1.98 -4.99
C ARG A 80 -9.93 1.26 -4.85
N LEU A 81 -9.37 1.31 -3.65
CA LEU A 81 -8.03 0.81 -3.37
C LEU A 81 -7.98 0.05 -2.05
N HIS A 82 -7.49 -1.18 -2.12
CA HIS A 82 -7.02 -1.94 -0.97
C HIS A 82 -5.50 -1.90 -0.92
N VAL A 83 -4.94 -1.53 0.23
CA VAL A 83 -3.50 -1.57 0.49
C VAL A 83 -3.22 -2.52 1.64
N THR A 84 -2.35 -3.49 1.41
CA THR A 84 -1.89 -4.43 2.45
C THR A 84 -0.41 -4.69 2.31
N THR A 85 0.16 -5.38 3.29
CA THR A 85 1.55 -5.85 3.24
C THR A 85 1.62 -7.33 2.88
N THR A 86 2.82 -7.83 2.55
CA THR A 86 3.03 -9.26 2.23
C THR A 86 3.79 -10.02 3.31
N GLY A 87 3.72 -9.55 4.56
CA GLY A 87 4.40 -10.15 5.69
C GLY A 87 4.38 -9.24 6.91
N ALA A 88 4.48 -9.86 8.09
CA ALA A 88 4.49 -9.18 9.37
C ALA A 88 5.62 -8.14 9.50
N THR A 89 5.29 -6.99 10.09
CA THR A 89 6.26 -5.97 10.48
C THR A 89 6.94 -6.41 11.78
N ARG A 90 8.10 -7.06 11.67
CA ARG A 90 8.93 -7.39 12.84
C ARG A 90 9.72 -6.15 13.24
N ILE A 91 9.75 -5.82 14.54
CA ILE A 91 10.57 -4.71 15.05
C ILE A 91 11.64 -5.32 15.94
N TYR A 92 12.90 -5.17 15.53
CA TYR A 92 14.04 -5.70 16.28
C TYR A 92 14.39 -4.80 17.48
N GLY A 93 15.21 -5.34 18.39
CA GLY A 93 15.71 -4.58 19.54
C GLY A 93 16.55 -3.39 19.11
N MET A 94 16.49 -2.31 19.90
CA MET A 94 17.15 -1.04 19.63
C MET A 94 18.02 -0.65 20.81
N ASP A 95 19.14 0.01 20.54
CA ASP A 95 20.06 0.44 21.59
C ASP A 95 19.65 1.81 22.12
N HIS A 96 19.24 2.73 21.23
CA HIS A 96 18.95 4.11 21.61
C HIS A 96 17.77 4.74 20.86
N GLY A 97 17.46 4.29 19.64
CA GLY A 97 16.47 4.94 18.79
C GLY A 97 15.09 4.28 18.80
N ILE A 98 14.35 4.55 17.72
CA ILE A 98 12.98 4.12 17.49
C ILE A 98 12.81 3.82 16.00
N ALA A 99 12.02 2.81 15.65
CA ALA A 99 11.53 2.65 14.28
C ALA A 99 10.22 3.42 14.12
N ILE A 100 10.09 4.14 13.01
CA ILE A 100 8.91 4.95 12.70
C ILE A 100 8.26 4.41 11.43
N GLN A 101 6.97 4.18 11.48
CA GLN A 101 6.13 3.98 10.31
C GLN A 101 5.08 5.09 10.28
N SER A 102 4.88 5.70 9.12
CA SER A 102 3.83 6.70 8.93
C SER A 102 3.01 6.41 7.67
N THR A 103 1.69 6.56 7.79
CA THR A 103 0.74 6.39 6.69
C THR A 103 -0.14 7.61 6.55
N SER A 104 -0.02 8.34 5.44
CA SER A 104 -0.95 9.41 5.08
C SER A 104 -1.91 8.95 3.98
N ILE A 105 -3.18 9.29 4.14
CA ILE A 105 -4.24 8.92 3.19
C ILE A 105 -5.04 10.17 2.82
N ARG A 106 -5.17 10.40 1.51
CA ARG A 106 -6.06 11.41 0.94
C ARG A 106 -7.03 10.71 -0.02
N ALA A 107 -8.31 10.70 0.33
CA ALA A 107 -9.38 10.18 -0.51
C ALA A 107 -10.25 11.34 -1.03
N ASP A 108 -10.41 11.42 -2.35
CA ASP A 108 -11.34 12.36 -2.98
C ASP A 108 -12.80 11.87 -2.92
N GLU A 109 -13.73 12.70 -3.41
CA GLU A 109 -15.16 12.38 -3.44
C GLU A 109 -15.44 10.99 -4.06
N ASP A 110 -16.30 10.21 -3.41
CA ASP A 110 -16.63 8.83 -3.79
C ASP A 110 -15.45 7.85 -3.87
N ALA A 111 -14.25 8.22 -3.42
CA ALA A 111 -13.13 7.31 -3.33
C ALA A 111 -13.27 6.38 -2.11
N TYR A 112 -12.84 5.14 -2.27
CA TYR A 112 -12.76 4.14 -1.19
C TYR A 112 -11.31 3.70 -1.04
N VAL A 113 -10.78 3.81 0.18
CA VAL A 113 -9.44 3.32 0.51
C VAL A 113 -9.53 2.49 1.78
N GLU A 114 -9.01 1.26 1.72
CA GLU A 114 -8.77 0.46 2.90
C GLU A 114 -7.29 0.12 3.02
N VAL A 115 -6.74 0.29 4.22
CA VAL A 115 -5.34 -0.02 4.54
C VAL A 115 -5.36 -1.06 5.65
N VAL A 116 -4.98 -2.29 5.30
CA VAL A 116 -5.04 -3.45 6.19
C VAL A 116 -3.66 -4.12 6.21
N PRO A 117 -2.69 -3.58 6.96
CA PRO A 117 -1.36 -4.16 7.03
C PRO A 117 -1.37 -5.48 7.81
N ASP A 118 -0.34 -6.30 7.62
CA ASP A 118 -0.09 -7.47 8.43
C ASP A 118 0.24 -7.10 9.88
N MET A 119 0.24 -8.12 10.73
CA MET A 119 0.53 -7.97 12.15
C MET A 119 1.92 -7.37 12.43
N VAL A 120 1.97 -6.55 13.48
CA VAL A 120 3.22 -6.03 14.05
C VAL A 120 3.73 -7.01 15.12
N ILE A 121 5.03 -7.32 15.08
CA ILE A 121 5.68 -8.25 16.02
C ILE A 121 6.87 -7.55 16.69
N PRO A 122 6.69 -6.98 17.90
CA PRO A 122 7.78 -6.35 18.64
C PRO A 122 8.68 -7.40 19.32
N PHE A 123 9.99 -7.34 19.08
CA PHE A 123 10.97 -8.13 19.82
C PHE A 123 11.40 -7.42 21.10
N ARG A 124 12.09 -8.14 21.99
CA ARG A 124 12.60 -7.58 23.25
C ARG A 124 13.49 -6.36 22.98
N GLY A 125 13.21 -5.26 23.67
CA GLY A 125 13.98 -4.02 23.54
C GLY A 125 13.66 -3.20 22.29
N SER A 126 12.56 -3.51 21.58
CA SER A 126 12.10 -2.68 20.47
C SER A 126 11.41 -1.41 20.96
N ALA A 127 11.53 -0.35 20.17
CA ALA A 127 10.73 0.86 20.28
C ALA A 127 10.12 1.16 18.91
N PHE A 128 8.81 1.38 18.84
CA PHE A 128 8.10 1.58 17.58
C PHE A 128 7.01 2.63 17.69
N GLN A 129 6.96 3.50 16.70
CA GLN A 129 5.91 4.50 16.52
C GLN A 129 5.24 4.26 15.16
N ASN A 130 3.91 4.20 15.17
CA ASN A 130 3.09 4.07 13.97
C ASN A 130 2.08 5.22 13.93
N ASP A 131 2.28 6.12 12.97
CA ASP A 131 1.51 7.36 12.78
C ASP A 131 0.56 7.29 11.57
#